data_AF-A0A7C4ANM2-F1
#
_entry.id   AF-A0A7C4ANM2-F1
#
_cell.length_a   1.000
_cell.length_b   1.000
_cell.length_c   1.000
_cell.angle_alpha   90.00
_cell.angle_beta   90.00
_cell.angle_gamma   90.00
#
_symmetry.space_group_name_H-M   'P 1'
#
loop_
_entity.id
_entity.type
_entity.pdbx_description
1 polymer ?
#
loop_
_entity_poly.entity_id
_entity_poly.type
_entity_poly.pdbx_seq_one_letter_code
_entity_poly.pdbx_strand_id
1 'polypeptide(L)'
;MDQKKDFIAEAKKSLHTLPLHEVPPGKALRRIEAPGGVVDIEVFQCEKIEKVVLCSIRMYETGVLEQTVLAWPDEQHNFPILWCNLTIVPSVMNVPIFDFIPLMDIVAWPEYAQTYIAGIADLKAQALEKLGDTIIDKAVDLPSLTVYT
;
A
#
# COMPACT_ATOMS: atom_id res chain seq x y z
N MET A 1 -15.53 2.50 21.31
CA MET A 1 -14.44 2.76 20.34
C MET A 1 -15.10 3.33 19.10
N ASP A 2 -15.09 4.66 18.99
CA ASP A 2 -15.64 5.38 17.84
C ASP A 2 -14.95 4.95 16.55
N GLN A 3 -15.73 4.95 15.47
CA GLN A 3 -15.33 4.62 14.10
C GLN A 3 -14.08 5.42 13.66
N LYS A 4 -12.89 4.91 13.97
CA LYS A 4 -11.70 5.24 13.18
C LYS A 4 -11.98 4.73 11.77
N LYS A 5 -11.95 5.63 10.79
CA LYS A 5 -12.12 5.31 9.37
C LYS A 5 -11.26 4.09 9.03
N ASP A 6 -11.93 3.02 8.61
CA ASP A 6 -11.29 1.77 8.22
C ASP A 6 -10.57 2.00 6.88
N PHE A 7 -9.23 1.90 6.89
CA PHE A 7 -8.40 2.18 5.71
C PHE A 7 -8.77 1.27 4.54
N ILE A 8 -9.06 -0.01 4.81
CA ILE A 8 -9.48 -0.98 3.81
C ILE A 8 -10.85 -0.61 3.24
N ALA A 9 -11.78 -0.14 4.08
CA ALA A 9 -13.09 0.30 3.60
C ALA A 9 -12.99 1.53 2.68
N GLU A 10 -12.15 2.51 3.00
CA GLU A 10 -11.90 3.66 2.14
C GLU A 10 -11.16 3.27 0.86
N ALA A 11 -10.21 2.35 0.93
CA ALA A 11 -9.54 1.81 -0.26
C ALA A 11 -10.54 1.13 -1.21
N LYS A 12 -11.46 0.31 -0.68
CA LYS A 12 -12.53 -0.30 -1.47
C LYS A 12 -13.42 0.75 -2.14
N LYS A 13 -13.76 1.83 -1.43
CA LYS A 13 -14.47 2.96 -2.04
C LYS A 13 -13.66 3.62 -3.13
N SER A 14 -12.35 3.77 -3.00
CA SER A 14 -11.53 4.34 -4.09
C SER A 14 -11.44 3.42 -5.30
N LEU A 15 -11.39 2.11 -5.06
CA LEU A 15 -11.24 1.10 -6.12
C LEU A 15 -12.56 0.70 -6.79
N HIS A 16 -13.73 1.15 -6.29
CA HIS A 16 -15.04 0.78 -6.86
C HIS A 16 -15.22 1.20 -8.33
N THR A 17 -14.42 2.16 -8.80
CA THR A 17 -14.41 2.64 -10.18
C THR A 17 -13.70 1.67 -11.13
N LEU A 18 -12.93 0.72 -10.60
CA LEU A 18 -12.26 -0.32 -11.36
C LEU A 18 -13.15 -1.58 -11.46
N PRO A 19 -13.15 -2.28 -12.60
CA PRO A 19 -13.88 -3.54 -12.75
C PRO A 19 -13.14 -4.68 -12.03
N LEU A 20 -13.17 -4.66 -10.70
CA LEU A 20 -12.50 -5.66 -9.86
C LEU A 20 -13.24 -7.01 -9.90
N HIS A 21 -12.48 -8.08 -10.09
CA HIS A 21 -12.93 -9.47 -10.03
C HIS A 21 -12.26 -10.15 -8.82
N GLU A 22 -13.04 -10.67 -7.88
CA GLU A 22 -12.49 -11.39 -6.72
C GLU A 22 -11.77 -12.67 -7.18
N VAL A 23 -10.52 -12.83 -6.75
CA VAL A 23 -9.71 -14.03 -6.97
C VAL A 23 -9.56 -14.71 -5.61
N PRO A 24 -10.11 -15.92 -5.41
CA PRO A 24 -10.02 -16.58 -4.12
C PRO A 24 -8.56 -16.93 -3.81
N PRO A 25 -7.94 -16.43 -2.73
CA PRO A 25 -6.60 -16.87 -2.32
C PRO A 25 -6.60 -18.30 -1.74
N GLY A 26 -7.66 -19.08 -1.94
CA GLY A 26 -7.96 -20.30 -1.18
C GLY A 26 -8.62 -19.98 0.16
N LYS A 27 -9.56 -20.82 0.61
CA LYS A 27 -10.38 -20.55 1.82
C LYS A 27 -9.56 -20.32 3.09
N ALA A 28 -8.42 -21.01 3.22
CA ALA A 28 -7.54 -20.92 4.38
C ALA A 28 -6.75 -19.59 4.46
N LEU A 29 -6.59 -18.88 3.34
CA LEU A 29 -5.82 -17.63 3.29
C LEU A 29 -6.71 -16.39 3.35
N ARG A 30 -8.03 -16.51 3.08
CA ARG A 30 -8.96 -15.38 3.14
C ARG A 30 -9.08 -14.80 4.55
N ARG A 31 -9.09 -15.67 5.56
CA ARG A 31 -9.16 -15.28 6.97
C ARG A 31 -8.41 -16.28 7.82
N ILE A 32 -7.41 -15.80 8.55
CA ILE A 32 -6.63 -16.57 9.51
C ILE A 32 -6.95 -16.01 10.89
N GLU A 33 -7.57 -16.83 11.74
CA GLU A 33 -7.96 -16.44 13.09
C GLU A 33 -7.17 -17.26 14.11
N ALA A 34 -6.56 -16.57 15.07
CA ALA A 34 -5.79 -17.15 16.15
C ALA A 34 -6.16 -16.47 17.48
N PRO A 35 -5.88 -17.09 18.65
CA PRO A 35 -6.24 -16.49 19.95
C PRO A 35 -5.75 -15.05 20.14
N GLY A 36 -4.58 -14.71 19.59
CA GLY A 36 -3.97 -13.39 19.71
C GLY A 36 -4.38 -12.37 18.63
N GLY A 37 -5.14 -12.76 17.60
CA GLY A 37 -5.43 -11.84 16.49
C GLY A 37 -6.11 -12.46 15.28
N VAL A 38 -6.33 -11.61 14.27
CA VAL A 38 -6.95 -11.99 13.00
C VAL A 38 -6.20 -11.35 11.83
N VAL A 39 -6.10 -12.10 10.74
CA VAL A 39 -5.65 -11.63 9.43
C VAL A 39 -6.79 -11.85 8.44
N ASP A 40 -7.20 -10.80 7.75
CA ASP A 40 -8.15 -10.85 6.63
C ASP A 40 -7.42 -10.48 5.34
N ILE A 41 -7.56 -11.29 4.29
CA ILE A 41 -6.95 -11.10 2.97
C ILE A 41 -8.02 -11.19 1.90
N GLU A 42 -8.09 -10.16 1.07
CA GLU A 42 -8.91 -10.13 -0.15
C GLU A 42 -8.00 -9.89 -1.35
N VAL A 43 -8.20 -10.66 -2.41
CA VAL A 43 -7.43 -10.54 -3.64
C VAL A 43 -8.39 -10.30 -4.78
N PHE A 44 -8.08 -9.32 -5.62
CA PHE A 44 -8.86 -8.96 -6.80
C PHE A 44 -7.96 -8.89 -8.03
N GLN A 45 -8.58 -8.95 -9.21
CA GLN A 45 -7.96 -8.75 -10.52
C GLN A 45 -8.76 -7.72 -11.30
N CYS A 46 -8.11 -6.95 -12.18
CA CYS A 46 -8.82 -6.16 -13.19
C CYS A 46 -7.94 -5.95 -14.42
N GLU A 47 -8.47 -5.26 -15.43
CA GLU A 47 -7.70 -4.93 -16.64
C GLU A 47 -6.37 -4.27 -16.26
N LYS A 48 -5.27 -4.75 -16.85
CA LYS A 48 -3.88 -4.28 -16.66
C LYS A 48 -3.26 -4.58 -15.29
N ILE A 49 -4.04 -5.06 -14.31
CA ILE A 49 -3.61 -5.28 -12.93
C ILE A 49 -3.73 -6.77 -12.59
N GLU A 50 -2.59 -7.45 -12.44
CA GLU A 50 -2.50 -8.88 -12.12
C GLU A 50 -3.15 -9.22 -10.77
N LYS A 51 -3.00 -8.32 -9.79
CA LYS A 51 -3.59 -8.49 -8.46
C LYS A 51 -3.69 -7.18 -7.70
N VAL A 52 -4.81 -7.00 -7.01
CA VAL A 52 -4.99 -6.03 -5.93
C VAL A 52 -5.17 -6.83 -4.64
N VAL A 53 -4.31 -6.62 -3.66
CA VAL A 53 -4.34 -7.30 -2.36
C VAL A 53 -4.73 -6.30 -1.29
N LEU A 54 -5.82 -6.60 -0.57
CA LEU A 54 -6.25 -5.87 0.61
C LEU A 54 -6.00 -6.78 1.80
N CYS A 55 -5.16 -6.34 2.73
CA CYS A 55 -4.78 -7.11 3.92
C CYS A 55 -5.12 -6.30 5.18
N SER A 56 -5.68 -6.94 6.19
CA SER A 56 -5.88 -6.37 7.51
C SER A 56 -5.39 -7.34 8.58
N ILE A 57 -4.40 -6.93 9.34
CA ILE A 57 -3.86 -7.67 10.49
C ILE A 57 -4.27 -6.93 11.76
N ARG A 58 -4.88 -7.64 12.70
CA ARG A 58 -5.25 -7.10 14.01
C ARG A 58 -4.76 -8.01 15.11
N MET A 59 -3.89 -7.49 15.96
CA MET A 59 -3.39 -8.15 17.16
C MET A 59 -4.19 -7.66 18.37
N TYR A 60 -4.89 -8.55 19.06
CA TYR A 60 -5.78 -8.17 20.16
C TYR A 60 -5.02 -7.76 21.42
N GLU A 61 -3.97 -8.50 21.79
CA GLU A 61 -3.21 -8.27 23.02
C GLU A 61 -2.47 -6.93 23.03
N THR A 62 -1.88 -6.56 21.90
CA THR A 62 -1.12 -5.32 21.74
C THR A 62 -1.96 -4.18 21.18
N GLY A 63 -3.15 -4.47 20.65
CA GLY A 63 -3.99 -3.53 19.90
C GLY A 63 -3.35 -3.06 18.58
N VAL A 64 -2.27 -3.70 18.12
CA VAL A 64 -1.63 -3.38 16.84
C VAL A 64 -2.59 -3.66 15.70
N LEU A 65 -2.70 -2.70 14.79
CA LEU A 65 -3.50 -2.81 13.57
C LEU A 65 -2.61 -2.48 12.39
N GLU A 66 -2.57 -3.35 11.39
CA GLU A 66 -1.94 -3.09 10.11
C GLU A 66 -2.98 -3.27 9.00
N GLN A 67 -3.03 -2.32 8.08
CA GLN A 67 -3.94 -2.35 6.95
C GLN A 67 -3.16 -2.00 5.67
N THR A 68 -3.17 -2.91 4.70
CA THR A 68 -2.36 -2.81 3.48
C THR A 68 -3.23 -2.89 2.24
N VAL A 69 -2.92 -2.07 1.25
CA VAL A 69 -3.42 -2.15 -0.12
C VAL A 69 -2.21 -2.22 -1.04
N LEU A 70 -2.14 -3.27 -1.84
CA LEU A 70 -1.11 -3.46 -2.86
C LEU A 70 -1.78 -3.67 -4.21
N ALA A 71 -1.28 -3.04 -5.28
CA ALA A 71 -1.75 -3.32 -6.64
C ALA A 71 -0.56 -3.54 -7.58
N TRP A 72 -0.54 -4.70 -8.24
CA TRP A 72 0.51 -5.12 -9.17
C TRP A 72 0.03 -4.99 -10.62
N PRO A 73 0.83 -4.39 -11.53
CA PRO A 73 0.57 -4.51 -12.96
C PRO A 73 0.63 -5.98 -13.41
N ASP A 74 0.00 -6.27 -14.54
CA ASP A 74 0.27 -7.50 -15.29
C ASP A 74 1.62 -7.45 -16.03
N GLU A 75 2.03 -8.60 -16.59
CA GLU A 75 3.31 -8.74 -17.28
C GLU A 75 3.45 -7.89 -18.56
N GLN A 76 2.33 -7.37 -19.10
CA GLN A 76 2.33 -6.56 -20.32
C GLN A 76 2.46 -5.07 -20.02
N HIS A 77 2.34 -4.68 -18.77
CA HIS A 77 2.40 -3.29 -18.33
C HIS A 77 3.52 -3.08 -17.30
N ASN A 78 4.16 -1.92 -17.35
CA ASN A 78 5.30 -1.60 -16.50
C ASN A 78 5.01 -0.47 -15.50
N PHE A 79 3.76 -0.08 -15.28
CA PHE A 79 3.48 0.96 -14.28
C PHE A 79 3.89 0.51 -12.86
N PRO A 80 4.28 1.45 -11.97
CA PRO A 80 4.74 1.11 -10.62
C PRO A 80 3.71 0.33 -9.80
N ILE A 81 4.20 -0.44 -8.82
CA ILE A 81 3.35 -1.13 -7.84
C ILE A 81 2.83 -0.10 -6.85
N LEU A 82 1.50 0.04 -6.74
CA LEU A 82 0.91 0.84 -5.66
C LEU A 82 1.10 0.09 -4.33
N TRP A 83 1.68 0.74 -3.34
CA TRP A 83 1.78 0.25 -1.98
C TRP A 83 1.31 1.29 -0.99
N CYS A 84 0.19 0.99 -0.34
CA CYS A 84 -0.31 1.78 0.77
C CYS A 84 -0.37 0.89 2.01
N ASN A 85 0.25 1.31 3.10
CA ASN A 85 0.22 0.58 4.36
C ASN A 85 -0.02 1.54 5.51
N LEU A 86 -0.84 1.15 6.47
CA LEU A 86 -1.05 1.87 7.72
C LEU A 86 -0.86 0.92 8.89
N THR A 87 0.25 1.08 9.59
CA THR A 87 0.51 0.35 10.84
C THR A 87 0.27 1.29 12.03
N ILE A 88 -0.62 0.89 12.93
CA ILE A 88 -0.95 1.60 14.17
C ILE A 88 -0.44 0.75 15.33
N VAL A 89 0.49 1.30 16.10
CA VAL A 89 0.99 0.71 17.35
C VAL A 89 0.49 1.60 18.49
N PRO A 90 -0.55 1.17 19.24
CA PRO A 90 -1.18 2.01 20.25
C PRO A 90 -0.18 2.59 21.25
N SER A 91 -0.31 3.89 21.53
CA SER A 91 0.54 4.62 22.48
C SER A 91 2.03 4.69 22.13
N VAL A 92 2.45 4.18 20.96
CA VAL A 92 3.84 4.21 20.50
C VAL A 92 3.97 5.07 19.25
N MET A 93 3.38 4.63 18.12
CA MET A 93 3.51 5.32 16.84
C MET A 93 2.48 4.84 15.80
N ASN A 94 2.27 5.67 14.78
CA ASN A 94 1.58 5.28 13.55
C ASN A 94 2.57 5.39 12.39
N VAL A 95 2.62 4.39 11.53
CA VAL A 95 3.50 4.32 10.36
C VAL A 95 2.65 4.24 9.09
N PRO A 96 2.33 5.39 8.47
CA PRO A 96 1.77 5.40 7.13
C PRO A 96 2.89 5.21 6.09
N ILE A 97 2.67 4.33 5.13
CA ILE A 97 3.47 4.18 3.91
C ILE A 97 2.54 4.43 2.74
N PHE A 98 2.95 5.31 1.84
CA PHE A 98 2.28 5.55 0.57
C PHE A 98 3.35 5.68 -0.51
N ASP A 99 3.46 4.66 -1.33
CA ASP A 99 4.49 4.58 -2.34
C ASP A 99 3.98 3.96 -3.65
N PHE A 100 4.71 4.25 -4.70
CA PHE A 100 4.61 3.62 -6.00
C PHE A 100 5.98 3.04 -6.32
N ILE A 101 6.15 1.77 -6.01
CA ILE A 101 7.43 1.09 -6.11
C ILE A 101 7.76 0.91 -7.60
N PRO A 102 8.86 1.49 -8.10
CA PRO A 102 9.22 1.37 -9.50
C PRO A 102 9.57 -0.09 -9.83
N LEU A 103 9.16 -0.55 -11.02
CA LEU A 103 9.54 -1.88 -11.52
C LEU A 103 10.93 -1.92 -12.16
N MET A 104 11.53 -0.75 -12.39
CA MET A 104 12.81 -0.55 -13.05
C MET A 104 13.67 0.41 -12.23
N ASP A 105 15.00 0.30 -12.36
CA ASP A 105 15.91 1.25 -11.73
C ASP A 105 15.73 2.64 -12.38
N ILE A 106 15.29 3.61 -11.59
CA ILE A 106 14.95 4.95 -12.07
C ILE A 106 16.17 5.80 -12.42
N VAL A 107 17.37 5.41 -11.96
CA VAL A 107 18.64 6.08 -12.27
C VAL A 107 19.17 5.56 -13.61
N ALA A 108 19.12 4.25 -13.81
CA ALA A 108 19.57 3.63 -15.06
C ALA A 108 18.57 3.79 -16.21
N TRP A 109 17.27 3.97 -15.92
CA TRP A 109 16.20 4.18 -16.91
C TRP A 109 15.42 5.49 -16.64
N PRO A 110 16.01 6.65 -16.97
CA PRO A 110 15.42 7.96 -16.66
C PRO A 110 14.08 8.22 -17.38
N GLU A 111 13.85 7.62 -18.55
CA GLU A 111 12.57 7.76 -19.27
C GLU A 111 11.41 7.10 -18.50
N TYR A 112 11.69 6.00 -17.82
CA TYR A 112 10.73 5.34 -16.94
C TYR A 112 10.38 6.24 -15.74
N ALA A 113 11.41 6.83 -15.13
CA ALA A 113 11.26 7.76 -14.02
C ALA A 113 10.43 8.99 -14.42
N GLN A 114 10.70 9.56 -15.59
CA GLN A 114 9.96 10.70 -16.12
C GLN A 114 8.50 10.34 -16.41
N THR A 115 8.24 9.16 -16.96
CA THR A 115 6.90 8.71 -17.34
C THR A 115 6.03 8.43 -16.11
N TYR A 116 6.57 7.71 -15.13
CA TYR A 116 5.77 7.16 -14.04
C TYR A 116 6.00 7.82 -12.69
N ILE A 117 7.20 8.31 -12.39
CA ILE A 117 7.56 8.74 -11.03
C ILE A 117 7.45 10.26 -10.84
N ALA A 118 7.68 11.06 -11.89
CA ALA A 118 7.67 12.52 -11.80
C ALA A 118 6.37 13.08 -11.20
N GLY A 119 5.20 12.63 -11.64
CA GLY A 119 3.91 13.08 -11.09
C GLY A 119 3.59 12.55 -9.69
N ILE A 120 4.29 11.51 -9.24
CA ILE A 120 4.07 10.88 -7.92
C ILE A 120 4.76 11.67 -6.82
N ALA A 121 5.89 12.29 -7.12
CA ALA A 121 6.58 13.19 -6.19
C ALA A 121 5.66 14.33 -5.73
N ASP A 122 4.92 14.94 -6.66
CA ASP A 122 3.96 16.01 -6.34
C ASP A 122 2.79 15.50 -5.48
N LEU A 123 2.25 14.32 -5.80
CA LEU A 123 1.19 13.68 -5.00
C LEU A 123 1.66 13.38 -3.57
N LYS A 124 2.88 12.88 -3.41
CA LYS A 124 3.49 12.64 -2.09
C LYS A 124 3.67 13.93 -1.32
N ALA A 125 4.18 14.99 -1.96
CA ALA A 125 4.34 16.30 -1.33
C ALA A 125 2.99 16.86 -0.81
N GLN A 126 1.94 16.80 -1.63
CA GLN A 126 0.59 17.24 -1.24
C GLN A 126 -0.01 16.39 -0.10
N ALA A 127 0.28 15.09 -0.07
CA ALA A 127 -0.15 14.21 1.03
C ALA A 127 0.58 14.55 2.34
N LEU A 128 1.89 14.81 2.27
CA LEU A 128 2.70 15.22 3.42
C LEU A 128 2.25 16.56 4.00
N GLU A 129 1.89 17.54 3.15
CA GLU A 129 1.33 18.82 3.61
C GLU A 129 0.06 18.64 4.45
N LYS A 130 -0.84 17.72 4.04
CA LYS A 130 -2.08 17.43 4.77
C LYS A 130 -1.85 16.75 6.12
N LEU A 131 -0.72 16.06 6.29
CA LEU A 131 -0.35 15.38 7.53
C LEU A 131 0.35 16.31 8.54
N GLY A 132 0.79 17.50 8.09
CA GLY A 132 1.24 18.60 8.94
C GLY A 132 2.52 18.29 9.73
N ASP A 133 2.62 18.86 10.94
CA ASP A 133 3.82 18.80 11.79
C ASP A 133 3.96 17.49 12.58
N THR A 134 3.07 16.53 12.37
CA THR A 134 3.13 15.21 13.05
C THR A 134 4.09 14.22 12.37
N ILE A 135 4.72 14.62 11.26
CA ILE A 135 5.67 13.81 10.50
C ILE A 135 7.10 14.07 10.97
N ILE A 136 7.74 13.01 11.48
CA ILE A 136 9.13 13.02 11.98
C ILE A 136 10.15 13.08 10.84
N ASP A 137 9.84 12.47 9.70
CA ASP A 137 10.70 12.46 8.51
C ASP A 137 9.88 12.78 7.25
N LYS A 138 10.22 13.91 6.61
CA LYS A 138 9.61 14.40 5.38
C LYS A 138 10.49 14.13 4.15
N ALA A 139 11.62 13.43 4.30
CA ALA A 139 12.48 13.08 3.19
C ALA A 139 11.73 12.14 2.23
N VAL A 140 11.32 12.67 1.09
CA VAL A 140 10.76 11.91 -0.04
C VAL A 140 11.91 11.47 -0.94
N ASP A 141 12.98 10.96 -0.35
CA ASP A 141 14.07 10.40 -1.14
C ASP A 141 13.63 9.01 -1.60
N LEU A 142 13.41 8.86 -2.90
CA LEU A 142 13.22 7.57 -3.57
C LEU A 142 14.33 6.59 -3.13
N PRO A 143 14.03 5.29 -3.01
CA PRO A 143 14.85 4.35 -2.28
C PRO A 143 16.26 4.23 -2.89
N SER A 144 17.23 4.33 -1.98
CA SER A 144 18.57 3.74 -1.93
C SER A 144 19.22 3.27 -3.25
N LEU A 145 20.27 3.99 -3.64
CA LEU A 145 21.32 3.53 -4.56
C LEU A 145 21.86 2.16 -4.09
N THR A 146 21.67 1.11 -4.87
CA THR A 146 22.30 -0.19 -4.61
C THR A 146 23.45 -0.39 -5.61
N VAL A 147 24.69 -0.31 -5.13
CA VAL A 147 25.89 -0.62 -5.93
C VAL A 147 26.09 -2.13 -5.87
N TYR A 148 25.94 -2.82 -7.01
CA TYR A 148 26.43 -4.18 -7.16
C TYR A 148 27.92 -4.11 -7.55
N THR A 149 28.80 -4.59 -6.66
CA THR A 149 30.19 -4.95 -7.00
C THR A 149 30.26 -6.36 -7.53
#